data_AF-A0A350NQG3-F1
#
_entry.id   AF-A0A350NQG3-F1
#
_cell.length_a   1.000
_cell.length_b   1.000
_cell.length_c   1.000
_cell.angle_alpha   90.00
_cell.angle_beta   90.00
_cell.angle_gamma   90.00
#
_symmetry.space_group_name_H-M   'P 1'
#
loop_
_entity.id
_entity.type
_entity.pdbx_description
1 polymer ?
#
loop_
_entity_poly.entity_id
_entity_poly.type
_entity_poly.pdbx_seq_one_letter_code
_entity_poly.pdbx_strand_id
1 'polypeptide(L)'
;MRRFGEKIIRAITGSIYKCGFVFLLSVGLLLVAFSVRAAELEMDAAYDLVVVSLRINGVEEDPFYEVVLQEQEILVSLTDLALRSGIAVTWKHREGIASFVRPTDGKVVVIAIGQRIMRIGVDIPVEIKSAPLVYNGLPYVPLDVIQEVLGYLA
;
A
#
# COMPACT_ATOMS: atom_id res chain seq x y z
N MET A 1 16.32 -45.03 -38.97
CA MET A 1 15.59 -43.78 -38.67
C MET A 1 15.63 -43.46 -37.17
N ARG A 2 16.78 -43.07 -36.58
CA ARG A 2 16.89 -42.71 -35.15
C ARG A 2 17.65 -41.40 -34.86
N ARG A 3 18.09 -40.65 -35.88
CA ARG A 3 18.91 -39.43 -35.71
C ARG A 3 18.13 -38.11 -35.80
N PHE A 4 16.81 -38.14 -36.05
CA PHE A 4 16.01 -36.92 -36.23
C PHE A 4 15.34 -36.43 -34.93
N GLY A 5 15.07 -37.34 -33.98
CA GLY A 5 14.41 -37.00 -32.71
C GLY A 5 15.31 -36.28 -31.70
N GLU A 6 16.62 -36.59 -31.64
CA GLU A 6 17.55 -35.95 -30.69
C GLU A 6 17.81 -34.48 -31.00
N LYS A 7 17.78 -34.07 -32.28
CA LYS A 7 17.98 -32.67 -32.67
C LYS A 7 16.81 -31.78 -32.26
N ILE A 8 15.58 -32.29 -32.32
CA ILE A 8 14.37 -31.52 -32.00
C ILE A 8 14.28 -31.30 -30.49
N ILE A 9 14.56 -32.32 -29.68
CA ILE A 9 14.55 -32.20 -28.21
C ILE A 9 15.56 -31.14 -27.77
N ARG A 10 16.79 -31.18 -28.30
CA ARG A 10 17.85 -30.22 -27.92
C ARG A 10 17.54 -28.77 -28.33
N ALA A 11 16.78 -28.57 -29.43
CA ALA A 11 16.33 -27.25 -29.87
C ALA A 11 15.19 -26.71 -28.99
N ILE A 12 14.27 -27.57 -28.55
CA ILE A 12 13.16 -27.18 -27.67
C ILE A 12 13.67 -26.85 -26.26
N THR A 13 14.60 -27.64 -25.70
CA THR A 13 15.17 -27.34 -24.38
C THR A 13 15.92 -26.00 -24.40
N GLY A 14 16.71 -25.72 -25.45
CA GLY A 14 17.40 -24.43 -25.60
C GLY A 14 16.48 -23.21 -25.75
N SER A 15 15.29 -23.39 -26.34
CA SER A 15 14.30 -22.31 -26.50
C SER A 15 13.55 -22.00 -25.20
N ILE A 16 13.25 -23.01 -24.39
CA ILE A 16 12.58 -22.85 -23.09
C ILE A 16 13.51 -22.13 -22.10
N TYR A 17 14.81 -22.46 -22.09
CA TYR A 17 15.78 -21.74 -21.26
C TYR A 17 15.95 -20.28 -21.67
N LYS A 18 15.90 -19.96 -22.97
CA LYS A 18 15.95 -18.57 -23.44
C LYS A 18 14.71 -17.77 -23.05
N CYS A 19 13.51 -18.34 -23.16
CA CYS A 19 12.27 -17.65 -22.75
C CYS A 19 12.17 -17.48 -21.23
N GLY A 20 12.56 -18.48 -20.43
CA GLY A 20 12.59 -18.37 -18.97
C GLY A 20 13.62 -17.34 -18.46
N PHE A 21 14.78 -17.27 -19.11
CA PHE A 21 15.84 -16.31 -18.77
C PHE A 21 15.46 -14.87 -19.15
N VAL A 22 14.76 -14.66 -20.26
CA VAL A 22 14.26 -13.33 -20.66
C VAL A 22 13.12 -12.87 -19.74
N PHE A 23 12.25 -13.76 -19.27
CA PHE A 23 11.24 -13.44 -18.26
C PHE A 23 11.86 -13.10 -16.89
N LEU A 24 12.89 -13.84 -16.45
CA LEU A 24 13.61 -13.54 -15.21
C LEU A 24 14.39 -12.22 -15.28
N LEU A 25 14.97 -11.90 -16.45
CA LEU A 25 15.65 -10.62 -16.66
C LEU A 25 14.69 -9.43 -16.68
N SER A 26 13.49 -9.57 -17.24
CA SER A 26 12.51 -8.47 -17.29
C SER A 26 11.83 -8.23 -15.94
N VAL A 27 11.54 -9.28 -15.16
CA VAL A 27 11.05 -9.14 -13.78
C VAL A 27 12.16 -8.62 -12.85
N GLY A 28 13.40 -9.10 -13.03
CA GLY A 28 14.56 -8.60 -12.29
C GLY A 28 14.86 -7.13 -12.57
N LEU A 29 14.75 -6.68 -13.82
CA LEU A 29 14.98 -5.27 -14.18
C LEU A 29 13.88 -4.34 -13.65
N LEU A 30 12.63 -4.83 -13.53
CA LEU A 30 11.54 -4.07 -12.92
C LEU A 30 11.75 -3.85 -11.42
N LEU A 31 12.36 -4.83 -10.72
CA LEU A 31 12.73 -4.72 -9.31
C LEU A 31 13.95 -3.82 -9.08
N VAL A 32 14.88 -3.74 -10.03
CA VAL A 32 16.06 -2.86 -9.93
C VAL A 32 15.70 -1.38 -10.15
N ALA A 33 14.63 -1.08 -10.89
CA ALA A 33 14.12 0.28 -11.05
C ALA A 33 13.43 0.82 -9.77
N PHE A 34 12.98 -0.04 -8.88
CA PHE A 34 12.58 0.32 -7.52
C PHE A 34 13.75 0.08 -6.56
N SER A 35 14.78 0.94 -6.66
CA SER A 35 15.66 1.16 -5.51
C SER A 35 14.86 1.88 -4.43
N VAL A 36 13.95 1.17 -3.75
CA VAL A 36 13.45 1.57 -2.45
C VAL A 36 14.64 1.44 -1.52
N ARG A 37 15.41 2.53 -1.43
CA ARG A 37 16.29 2.72 -0.30
C ARG A 37 15.34 2.81 0.89
N ALA A 38 15.15 1.68 1.58
CA ALA A 38 14.60 1.67 2.92
C ALA A 38 15.60 2.48 3.76
N ALA A 39 15.40 3.79 3.77
CA ALA A 39 15.94 4.61 4.82
C ALA A 39 15.22 4.11 6.06
N GLU A 40 15.93 3.36 6.89
CA GLU A 40 15.64 3.28 8.31
C GLU A 40 15.78 4.71 8.83
N LEU A 41 14.76 5.52 8.59
CA LEU A 41 14.52 6.71 9.37
C LEU A 41 14.02 6.19 10.71
N GLU A 42 14.96 5.88 11.59
CA GLU A 42 14.75 6.13 13.02
C GLU A 42 14.59 7.64 13.17
N MET A 43 13.44 8.16 12.73
CA MET A 43 13.02 9.51 12.99
C MET A 43 12.41 9.49 14.37
N ASP A 44 13.21 9.92 15.35
CA ASP A 44 12.78 10.45 16.64
C ASP A 44 11.96 11.73 16.42
N ALA A 45 10.90 11.62 15.63
CA ALA A 45 9.90 12.66 15.48
C ALA A 45 8.99 12.50 16.69
N ALA A 46 9.07 13.48 17.61
CA ALA A 46 8.09 13.63 18.67
C ALA A 46 6.72 13.87 18.02
N TYR A 47 5.97 12.79 17.83
CA TYR A 47 4.58 12.84 17.39
C TYR A 47 3.74 13.23 18.61
N ASP A 48 3.05 14.36 18.52
CA ASP A 48 2.06 14.72 19.53
C ASP A 48 0.84 13.81 19.36
N LEU A 49 0.60 12.99 20.38
CA LEU A 49 -0.59 12.16 20.50
C LEU A 49 -1.77 13.04 20.89
N VAL A 50 -2.75 13.11 20.02
CA VAL A 50 -4.02 13.78 20.31
C VAL A 50 -5.13 12.74 20.26
N VAL A 51 -6.22 13.03 20.98
CA VAL A 51 -7.42 12.21 20.97
C VAL A 51 -8.54 12.99 20.30
N VAL A 52 -9.13 12.43 19.25
CA VAL A 52 -10.22 13.05 18.49
C VAL A 52 -11.44 12.14 18.46
N SER A 53 -12.65 12.74 18.49
CA SER A 53 -13.90 12.04 18.21
C SER A 53 -14.14 12.03 16.70
N LEU A 54 -14.42 10.86 16.13
CA LEU A 54 -14.74 10.69 14.72
C LEU A 54 -16.14 10.11 14.56
N ARG A 55 -16.90 10.66 13.60
CA ARG A 55 -18.18 10.08 13.20
C ARG A 55 -17.97 9.16 12.00
N ILE A 56 -18.20 7.88 12.22
CA ILE A 56 -18.11 6.86 11.17
C ILE A 56 -19.52 6.55 10.69
N ASN A 57 -19.81 6.82 9.41
CA ASN A 57 -21.12 6.57 8.79
C ASN A 57 -22.32 7.21 9.53
N GLY A 58 -22.11 8.38 10.16
CA GLY A 58 -23.14 9.08 10.92
C GLY A 58 -23.39 8.54 12.33
N VAL A 59 -22.66 7.49 12.73
CA VAL A 59 -22.65 6.97 14.10
C VAL A 59 -21.39 7.49 14.80
N GLU A 60 -21.55 8.03 16.00
CA GLU A 60 -20.44 8.36 16.87
C GLU A 60 -19.86 7.04 17.41
N GLU A 61 -18.76 6.60 16.81
CA GLU A 61 -17.97 5.47 17.32
C GLU A 61 -17.12 5.95 18.50
N ASP A 62 -16.72 5.00 19.35
CA ASP A 62 -15.93 5.21 20.59
C ASP A 62 -15.03 6.47 20.53
N PRO A 63 -15.24 7.48 21.39
CA PRO A 63 -14.88 8.88 21.10
C PRO A 63 -13.38 9.20 21.11
N PHE A 64 -12.52 8.18 21.13
CA PHE A 64 -11.09 8.33 21.35
C PHE A 64 -10.27 7.56 20.32
N TYR A 65 -9.86 8.26 19.27
CA TYR A 65 -8.87 7.76 18.31
C TYR A 65 -7.48 8.27 18.69
N GLU A 66 -6.53 7.34 18.76
CA GLU A 66 -5.11 7.69 18.78
C GLU A 66 -4.76 8.31 17.42
N VAL A 67 -4.32 9.56 17.44
CA VAL A 67 -3.87 10.25 16.23
C VAL A 67 -2.46 10.76 16.38
N VAL A 68 -1.78 10.79 15.23
CA VAL A 68 -0.43 11.30 15.07
C VAL A 68 -0.51 12.62 14.33
N LEU A 69 0.06 13.69 14.92
CA LEU A 69 0.20 14.96 14.21
C LEU A 69 1.50 14.97 13.39
N GLN A 70 1.38 15.28 12.10
CA GLN A 70 2.53 15.46 11.20
C GLN A 70 2.22 16.57 10.21
N GLU A 71 3.14 17.53 10.03
CA GLU A 71 2.99 18.60 9.01
C GLU A 71 1.66 19.39 9.10
N GLN A 72 1.08 19.52 10.30
CA GLN A 72 -0.24 20.14 10.55
C GLN A 72 -1.44 19.30 10.11
N GLU A 73 -1.21 18.07 9.65
CA GLU A 73 -2.25 17.09 9.34
C GLU A 73 -2.43 16.10 10.50
N ILE A 74 -3.66 15.61 10.62
CA ILE A 74 -4.03 14.55 11.55
C ILE A 74 -3.92 13.22 10.82
N LEU A 75 -3.04 12.35 11.29
CA LEU A 75 -2.91 10.99 10.79
C LEU A 75 -3.58 10.01 11.74
N VAL A 76 -4.27 9.05 11.16
CA VAL A 76 -5.10 8.06 11.85
C VAL A 76 -4.69 6.66 11.41
N SER A 77 -4.82 5.69 12.33
CA SER A 77 -4.60 4.28 12.02
C SER A 77 -5.60 3.80 10.97
N LEU A 78 -5.08 3.46 9.77
CA LEU A 78 -5.89 2.93 8.68
C LEU A 78 -6.54 1.60 9.06
N THR A 79 -5.80 0.75 9.77
CA THR A 79 -6.26 -0.59 10.17
C THR A 79 -7.43 -0.50 11.14
N ASP A 80 -7.33 0.34 12.18
CA ASP A 80 -8.38 0.44 13.20
C ASP A 80 -9.66 1.05 12.63
N LEU A 81 -9.54 2.09 11.82
CA LEU A 81 -10.67 2.73 11.16
C LEU A 81 -11.33 1.83 10.12
N ALA A 82 -10.55 1.07 9.37
CA ALA A 82 -11.10 0.14 8.39
C ALA A 82 -11.81 -1.04 9.06
N LEU A 83 -11.23 -1.60 10.13
CA LEU A 83 -11.82 -2.71 10.88
C LEU A 83 -13.20 -2.35 11.44
N ARG A 84 -13.37 -1.15 12.00
CA ARG A 84 -14.66 -0.65 12.50
C ARG A 84 -15.72 -0.51 11.41
N SER A 85 -15.31 -0.27 10.17
CA SER A 85 -16.22 -0.21 9.01
C SER A 85 -16.33 -1.53 8.25
N GLY A 86 -15.83 -2.63 8.81
CA GLY A 86 -15.89 -3.95 8.18
C GLY A 86 -15.04 -4.08 6.92
N ILE A 87 -14.03 -3.23 6.76
CA ILE A 87 -13.13 -3.22 5.60
C ILE A 87 -11.84 -3.95 5.98
N ALA A 88 -11.50 -4.96 5.18
CA ALA A 88 -10.25 -5.69 5.34
C ALA A 88 -9.09 -4.91 4.71
N VAL A 89 -8.12 -4.51 5.55
CA VAL A 89 -6.86 -3.91 5.11
C VAL A 89 -5.78 -4.98 5.03
N THR A 90 -5.11 -5.04 3.88
CA THR A 90 -3.88 -5.79 3.70
C THR A 90 -2.69 -4.86 3.95
N TRP A 91 -2.02 -5.05 5.07
CA TRP A 91 -0.78 -4.34 5.41
C TRP A 91 0.44 -5.20 5.10
N LYS A 92 1.25 -4.77 4.14
CA LYS A 92 2.51 -5.42 3.77
C LYS A 92 3.69 -4.62 4.30
N HIS A 93 4.01 -4.84 5.57
CA HIS A 93 5.03 -4.07 6.29
C HIS A 93 6.37 -3.95 5.56
N ARG A 94 6.90 -5.04 5.00
CA ARG A 94 8.17 -5.04 4.26
C ARG A 94 8.15 -4.26 2.95
N GLU A 95 6.98 -4.19 2.30
CA GLU A 95 6.80 -3.47 1.04
C GLU A 95 6.47 -1.99 1.28
N GLY A 96 6.11 -1.62 2.52
CA GLY A 96 5.61 -0.28 2.83
C GLY A 96 4.28 0.01 2.14
N ILE A 97 3.45 -1.00 1.93
CA ILE A 97 2.19 -0.87 1.17
C ILE A 97 1.01 -1.32 2.03
N ALA A 98 0.04 -0.44 2.19
CA ALA A 98 -1.30 -0.78 2.67
C ALA A 98 -2.29 -0.79 1.52
N SER A 99 -3.22 -1.73 1.50
CA SER A 99 -4.25 -1.80 0.46
C SER A 99 -5.56 -2.36 0.98
N PHE A 100 -6.66 -1.96 0.36
CA PHE A 100 -8.00 -2.44 0.70
C PHE A 100 -8.96 -2.23 -0.48
N VAL A 101 -10.13 -2.85 -0.42
CA VAL A 101 -11.19 -2.66 -1.41
C VAL A 101 -12.14 -1.58 -0.91
N ARG A 102 -12.31 -0.51 -1.70
CA ARG A 102 -13.23 0.57 -1.39
C ARG A 102 -14.68 0.09 -1.51
N PRO A 103 -15.52 0.24 -0.46
CA PRO A 103 -16.90 -0.25 -0.48
C PRO A 103 -17.79 0.42 -1.54
N THR A 104 -17.54 1.70 -1.85
CA THR A 104 -18.44 2.49 -2.70
C THR A 104 -18.43 2.06 -4.17
N ASP A 105 -17.28 1.64 -4.71
CA ASP A 105 -17.15 1.25 -6.12
C ASP A 105 -16.32 -0.02 -6.37
N GLY A 106 -15.94 -0.72 -5.30
CA GLY A 106 -15.19 -1.98 -5.38
C GLY A 106 -13.75 -1.84 -5.89
N LYS A 107 -13.23 -0.61 -6.05
CA LYS A 107 -11.85 -0.41 -6.52
C LYS A 107 -10.85 -0.73 -5.41
N VAL A 108 -9.73 -1.32 -5.82
CA VAL A 108 -8.58 -1.50 -4.92
C VAL A 108 -7.92 -0.16 -4.71
N VAL A 109 -7.70 0.20 -3.45
CA VAL A 109 -6.94 1.36 -3.03
C VAL A 109 -5.59 0.88 -2.56
N VAL A 110 -4.52 1.53 -3.02
CA VAL A 110 -3.14 1.22 -2.64
C VAL A 110 -2.50 2.48 -2.11
N ILE A 111 -1.96 2.40 -0.91
CA ILE A 111 -1.30 3.49 -0.20
C ILE A 111 0.15 3.09 0.03
N ALA A 112 1.08 3.88 -0.51
CA ALA A 112 2.50 3.72 -0.29
C ALA A 112 2.94 4.57 0.89
N ILE A 113 3.51 3.94 1.90
CA ILE A 113 4.06 4.62 3.08
C ILE A 113 5.25 5.50 2.66
N GLY A 114 5.33 6.70 3.23
CA GLY A 114 6.36 7.69 2.95
C GLY A 114 6.15 8.46 1.63
N GLN A 115 5.06 8.19 0.91
CA GLN A 115 4.75 8.86 -0.35
C GLN A 115 3.45 9.65 -0.26
N ARG A 116 3.45 10.87 -0.80
CA ARG A 116 2.25 11.74 -0.88
C ARG A 116 1.33 11.38 -2.04
N ILE A 117 1.22 10.09 -2.34
CA ILE A 117 0.41 9.59 -3.44
C ILE A 117 -0.27 8.28 -3.00
N MET A 118 -1.57 8.18 -3.26
CA MET A 118 -2.31 6.92 -3.24
C MET A 118 -2.76 6.55 -4.66
N ARG A 119 -3.14 5.30 -4.87
CA ARG A 119 -3.72 4.82 -6.14
C ARG A 119 -5.11 4.25 -5.91
N ILE A 120 -6.05 4.61 -6.78
CA ILE A 120 -7.41 4.09 -6.78
C ILE A 120 -7.67 3.35 -8.10
N GLY A 121 -7.98 2.06 -8.02
CA GLY A 121 -8.14 1.21 -9.20
C GLY A 121 -6.80 0.95 -9.90
N VAL A 122 -6.82 0.76 -11.22
CA VAL A 122 -5.64 0.30 -11.95
C VAL A 122 -4.55 1.36 -11.98
N ASP A 123 -4.83 2.63 -12.29
CA ASP A 123 -3.76 3.63 -12.49
C ASP A 123 -4.17 5.08 -12.21
N ILE A 124 -5.08 5.35 -11.27
CA ILE A 124 -5.41 6.74 -10.91
C ILE A 124 -4.55 7.14 -9.70
N PRO A 125 -3.41 7.85 -9.89
CA PRO A 125 -2.69 8.45 -8.77
C PRO A 125 -3.53 9.61 -8.23
N VAL A 126 -3.65 9.67 -6.91
CA VAL A 126 -4.29 10.77 -6.18
C VAL A 126 -3.26 11.30 -5.20
N GLU A 127 -3.01 12.60 -5.28
CA GLU A 127 -2.12 13.29 -4.36
C GLU A 127 -2.79 13.42 -2.99
N ILE A 128 -2.00 13.23 -1.93
CA ILE A 128 -2.46 13.33 -0.53
C ILE A 128 -1.58 14.35 0.19
N LYS A 129 -2.17 15.11 1.11
CA LYS A 129 -1.53 16.30 1.68
C LYS A 129 -0.23 16.00 2.43
N SER A 130 -0.23 14.93 3.20
CA SER A 130 0.91 14.45 3.97
C SER A 130 1.25 13.00 3.68
N ALA A 131 2.51 12.65 3.87
CA ALA A 131 2.99 11.30 3.61
C ALA A 131 2.50 10.36 4.73
N PRO A 132 1.89 9.21 4.40
CA PRO A 132 1.57 8.19 5.39
C PRO A 132 2.83 7.68 6.07
N LEU A 133 2.71 7.25 7.33
CA LEU A 133 3.84 6.75 8.12
C LEU A 133 3.49 5.44 8.82
N VAL A 134 4.49 4.81 9.41
CA VAL A 134 4.28 3.67 10.31
C VAL A 134 4.47 4.15 11.73
N TYR A 135 3.45 3.94 12.56
CA TYR A 135 3.50 4.21 14.00
C TYR A 135 2.97 2.99 14.75
N ASN A 136 3.68 2.55 15.79
CA ASN A 136 3.40 1.31 16.52
C ASN A 136 3.16 0.07 15.63
N GLY A 137 3.90 -0.01 14.51
CA GLY A 137 3.81 -1.12 13.55
C GLY A 137 2.61 -1.08 12.60
N LEU A 138 1.73 -0.09 12.73
CA LEU A 138 0.53 0.09 11.91
C LEU A 138 0.69 1.26 10.92
N PRO A 139 0.03 1.18 9.75
CA PRO A 139 0.01 2.29 8.80
C PRO A 139 -0.93 3.40 9.27
N TYR A 140 -0.37 4.60 9.44
CA TYR A 140 -1.09 5.82 9.73
C TYR A 140 -1.18 6.68 8.46
N VAL A 141 -2.39 7.13 8.15
CA VAL A 141 -2.68 7.89 6.93
C VAL A 141 -3.37 9.20 7.27
N PRO A 142 -3.25 10.24 6.43
CA PRO A 142 -3.99 11.48 6.62
C PRO A 142 -5.52 11.24 6.69
N LEU A 143 -6.20 12.01 7.54
CA LEU A 143 -7.64 11.87 7.76
C LEU A 143 -8.46 12.12 6.48
N ASP A 144 -8.02 12.99 5.59
CA ASP A 144 -8.69 13.26 4.31
C ASP A 144 -8.70 12.04 3.37
N VAL A 145 -7.64 11.23 3.36
CA VAL A 145 -7.59 9.94 2.65
C VAL A 145 -8.70 9.02 3.13
N ILE A 146 -8.92 8.97 4.44
CA ILE A 146 -9.99 8.17 5.02
C ILE A 146 -11.36 8.72 4.61
N GLN A 147 -11.57 10.04 4.64
CA GLN A 147 -12.83 10.64 4.20
C GLN A 147 -13.13 10.34 2.72
N GLU A 148 -12.14 10.54 1.85
CA GLU A 148 -12.32 10.36 0.40
C GLU A 148 -12.53 8.90 0.02
N VAL A 149 -11.86 7.99 0.72
CA VAL A 149 -11.81 6.58 0.33
C VAL A 149 -12.80 5.73 1.10
N LEU A 150 -13.02 6.01 2.38
CA LEU A 150 -13.95 5.27 3.24
C LEU A 150 -15.32 5.95 3.38
N GLY A 151 -15.44 7.21 2.95
CA GLY A 151 -16.70 7.95 2.99
C GLY A 151 -17.07 8.47 4.37
N TYR A 152 -16.10 8.67 5.26
CA TYR A 152 -16.36 9.22 6.60
C TYR A 152 -16.49 10.74 6.55
N LEU A 153 -17.31 11.28 7.45
CA LEU A 153 -17.46 12.72 7.69
C LEU A 153 -16.83 12.99 9.05
N ALA A 154 -15.75 13.78 9.10
CA ALA A 154 -15.23 14.31 10.36
C ALA A 154 -16.05 15.51 10.83
#